data_AF-A0A7Y8V1N9-F1
#
_entry.id   AF-A0A7Y8V1N9-F1
#
_cell.length_a   1.000
_cell.length_b   1.000
_cell.length_c   1.000
_cell.angle_alpha   90.00
_cell.angle_beta   90.00
_cell.angle_gamma   90.00
#
_symmetry.space_group_name_H-M   'P 1'
#
loop_
_entity.id
_entity.type
_entity.pdbx_description
1 polymer ?
#
loop_
_entity_poly.entity_id
_entity_poly.type
_entity_poly.pdbx_seq_one_letter_code
_entity_poly.pdbx_strand_id
1 'polypeptide(L)'
;MNKVDLQEWEDAIDLYKDAILLASQTNDKATEGLGFFNLGICYEKQNVLERAIECLQSALSIPEHRESIYSIRSMYMLSRVFYKADSISQARKWHNKALNFAEKVKEKMYIAKLNFIYSLYDKSNPESLDYNLSKLKEKNFWYDVADLCELAAFYYKKQENTDLSSKYFEGACKAKDQILRLTEALT
;
A
#
# COMPACT_ATOMS: atom_id res chain seq x y z
N MET A 1 13.66 -10.39 -1.78
CA MET A 1 12.49 -11.29 -1.82
C MET A 1 13.04 -12.69 -1.81
N ASN A 2 12.72 -13.48 -0.79
CA ASN A 2 13.19 -14.86 -0.72
C ASN A 2 12.14 -15.77 -1.41
N LYS A 3 12.47 -17.05 -1.60
CA LYS A 3 11.59 -18.03 -2.27
C LYS A 3 10.30 -18.32 -1.48
N VAL A 4 10.34 -18.19 -0.15
CA VAL A 4 9.19 -18.43 0.74
C VAL A 4 8.17 -17.32 0.56
N ASP A 5 8.60 -16.05 0.57
CA ASP A 5 7.72 -14.91 0.33
C ASP A 5 6.97 -15.08 -1.00
N LEU A 6 7.68 -15.49 -2.06
CA LEU A 6 7.07 -15.72 -3.38
C LEU A 6 5.98 -16.78 -3.34
N GLN A 7 6.24 -17.92 -2.68
CA GLN A 7 5.25 -18.99 -2.54
C GLN A 7 4.02 -18.52 -1.76
N GLU A 8 4.21 -17.79 -0.65
CA GLU A 8 3.11 -17.25 0.15
C GLU A 8 2.23 -16.28 -0.66
N TRP A 9 2.84 -15.47 -1.55
CA TRP A 9 2.07 -14.60 -2.43
C TRP A 9 1.30 -15.37 -3.51
N GLU A 10 1.86 -16.45 -4.06
CA GLU A 10 1.17 -17.31 -5.03
C GLU A 10 -0.03 -18.02 -4.40
N ASP A 11 0.15 -18.61 -3.22
CA ASP A 11 -0.93 -19.26 -2.48
C ASP A 11 -2.04 -18.26 -2.11
N ALA A 12 -1.66 -17.03 -1.69
CA ALA A 12 -2.61 -15.96 -1.41
C ALA A 12 -3.39 -15.51 -2.67
N ILE A 13 -2.72 -15.47 -3.84
CA ILE A 13 -3.37 -15.10 -5.10
C ILE A 13 -4.48 -16.09 -5.44
N ASP A 14 -4.22 -17.39 -5.33
CA ASP A 14 -5.20 -18.41 -5.68
C ASP A 14 -6.37 -18.40 -4.69
N LEU A 15 -6.09 -18.23 -3.39
CA LEU A 15 -7.13 -18.05 -2.38
C LEU A 15 -8.03 -16.84 -2.67
N TYR A 16 -7.45 -15.70 -3.06
CA TYR A 16 -8.26 -14.52 -3.38
C TYR A 16 -9.05 -14.68 -4.67
N LYS A 17 -8.53 -15.39 -5.69
CA LYS A 17 -9.32 -15.70 -6.90
C LYS A 17 -10.53 -16.57 -6.57
N ASP A 18 -10.35 -17.60 -5.74
CA ASP A 18 -11.44 -18.47 -5.32
C ASP A 18 -12.49 -17.72 -4.49
N ALA A 19 -12.03 -16.84 -3.58
CA ALA A 19 -12.93 -15.99 -2.80
C ALA A 19 -13.73 -15.01 -3.68
N ILE A 20 -13.10 -14.41 -4.71
CA ILE A 20 -13.78 -13.55 -5.69
C ILE A 20 -14.83 -14.35 -6.46
N LEU A 21 -14.48 -15.55 -6.94
CA LEU A 21 -15.40 -16.41 -7.69
C LEU A 21 -16.62 -16.78 -6.85
N LEU A 22 -16.40 -17.23 -5.61
CA LEU A 22 -17.48 -17.58 -4.70
C LEU A 22 -18.37 -16.37 -4.38
N ALA A 23 -17.77 -15.23 -4.05
CA ALA A 23 -18.49 -13.99 -3.77
C ALA A 23 -19.35 -13.55 -4.97
N SER A 24 -18.82 -13.70 -6.19
CA SER A 24 -19.57 -13.41 -7.43
C SER A 24 -20.76 -14.36 -7.60
N GLN A 25 -20.59 -15.66 -7.33
CA GLN A 25 -21.65 -16.67 -7.40
C GLN A 25 -22.76 -16.45 -6.36
N THR A 26 -22.40 -15.97 -5.17
CA THR A 26 -23.36 -15.67 -4.09
C THR A 26 -23.88 -14.23 -4.13
N ASN A 27 -23.47 -13.44 -5.13
CA ASN A 27 -23.78 -12.02 -5.26
C ASN A 27 -23.38 -11.16 -4.04
N ASP A 28 -22.32 -11.56 -3.33
CA ASP A 28 -21.72 -10.77 -2.26
C ASP A 28 -20.69 -9.78 -2.82
N LYS A 29 -21.19 -8.64 -3.27
CA LYS A 29 -20.39 -7.60 -3.91
C LYS A 29 -19.39 -6.92 -2.98
N ALA A 30 -19.68 -6.85 -1.68
CA ALA A 30 -18.76 -6.27 -0.70
C ALA A 30 -17.50 -7.15 -0.58
N THR A 31 -17.69 -8.47 -0.43
CA THR A 31 -16.58 -9.42 -0.35
C THR A 31 -15.83 -9.52 -1.69
N GLU A 32 -16.54 -9.47 -2.82
CA GLU A 32 -15.93 -9.46 -4.15
C GLU A 32 -14.97 -8.26 -4.32
N GLY A 33 -15.40 -7.05 -3.91
CA GLY A 33 -14.57 -5.85 -3.97
C GLY A 33 -13.33 -5.91 -3.07
N LEU A 34 -13.46 -6.44 -1.86
CA LEU A 34 -12.33 -6.68 -0.96
C LEU A 34 -11.36 -7.74 -1.51
N GLY A 35 -11.90 -8.80 -2.14
CA GLY A 35 -11.11 -9.83 -2.80
C GLY A 35 -10.24 -9.24 -3.92
N PHE A 36 -10.83 -8.44 -4.81
CA PHE A 36 -10.08 -7.75 -5.86
C PHE A 36 -9.03 -6.78 -5.29
N PHE A 37 -9.34 -6.06 -4.22
CA PHE A 37 -8.38 -5.18 -3.56
C PHE A 37 -7.16 -5.95 -3.03
N ASN A 38 -7.38 -7.06 -2.32
CA ASN A 38 -6.30 -7.88 -1.77
C ASN A 38 -5.48 -8.56 -2.86
N LEU A 39 -6.13 -9.07 -3.91
CA LEU A 39 -5.46 -9.62 -5.08
C LEU A 39 -4.54 -8.58 -5.75
N GLY A 40 -4.99 -7.32 -5.82
CA GLY A 40 -4.18 -6.21 -6.31
C GLY A 40 -2.93 -5.93 -5.46
N ILE A 41 -3.00 -6.09 -4.14
CA ILE A 41 -1.84 -5.98 -3.25
C ILE A 41 -0.84 -7.11 -3.53
N CYS A 42 -1.31 -8.36 -3.68
CA CYS A 42 -0.42 -9.49 -3.98
C CYS A 42 0.36 -9.25 -5.28
N TYR A 43 -0.31 -8.81 -6.34
CA TYR A 43 0.36 -8.47 -7.60
C TYR A 43 1.33 -7.28 -7.46
N GLU A 44 1.02 -6.26 -6.64
CA GLU A 44 1.94 -5.15 -6.37
C GLU A 44 3.23 -5.63 -5.69
N LYS A 45 3.11 -6.55 -4.73
CA LYS A 45 4.23 -7.14 -3.98
C LYS A 45 5.12 -8.00 -4.87
N GLN A 46 4.54 -8.72 -5.84
CA GLN A 46 5.28 -9.42 -6.88
C GLN A 46 5.80 -8.50 -8.01
N ASN A 47 5.53 -7.20 -7.93
CA ASN A 47 5.87 -6.21 -8.95
C ASN A 47 5.24 -6.45 -10.32
N VAL A 48 4.08 -7.14 -10.36
CA VAL A 48 3.25 -7.34 -11.56
C VAL A 48 2.23 -6.20 -11.64
N LEU A 49 2.71 -5.01 -12.00
CA LEU A 49 2.00 -3.75 -11.79
C LEU A 49 0.71 -3.62 -12.62
N GLU A 50 0.70 -4.16 -13.84
CA GLU A 50 -0.47 -4.11 -14.73
C GLU A 50 -1.66 -4.87 -14.12
N ARG A 51 -1.43 -6.10 -13.63
CA ARG A 51 -2.46 -6.90 -12.96
C ARG A 51 -2.90 -6.28 -11.65
N ALA A 52 -1.98 -5.65 -10.92
CA ALA A 52 -2.33 -4.90 -9.71
C ALA A 52 -3.28 -3.74 -10.03
N ILE A 53 -3.03 -2.98 -11.10
CA ILE A 53 -3.90 -1.90 -11.57
C ILE A 53 -5.28 -2.44 -11.94
N GLU A 54 -5.34 -3.50 -12.75
CA GLU A 54 -6.61 -4.14 -13.17
C GLU A 54 -7.44 -4.56 -11.96
N CYS A 55 -6.85 -5.28 -11.01
CA CYS A 55 -7.55 -5.75 -9.80
C CYS A 55 -8.06 -4.59 -8.95
N LEU A 56 -7.23 -3.57 -8.71
CA LEU A 56 -7.65 -2.41 -7.90
C LEU A 56 -8.72 -1.56 -8.61
N GLN A 57 -8.71 -1.48 -9.94
CA GLN A 57 -9.77 -0.86 -10.72
C GLN A 57 -11.07 -1.69 -10.67
N SER A 58 -10.98 -3.01 -10.75
CA SER A 58 -12.13 -3.92 -10.57
C SER A 58 -12.76 -3.76 -9.20
N ALA A 59 -11.96 -3.69 -8.13
CA ALA A 59 -12.45 -3.39 -6.79
C ALA A 59 -13.23 -2.06 -6.74
N LEU A 60 -12.68 -1.00 -7.34
CA LEU A 60 -13.36 0.30 -7.41
C LEU A 60 -14.52 0.33 -8.41
N SER A 61 -14.67 -0.64 -9.31
CA SER A 61 -15.83 -0.73 -10.21
C SER A 61 -17.09 -1.20 -9.48
N ILE A 62 -16.92 -1.90 -8.35
CA ILE A 62 -18.00 -2.44 -7.53
C ILE A 62 -18.57 -1.33 -6.63
N PRO A 63 -19.88 -1.00 -6.72
CA PRO A 63 -20.50 0.09 -5.97
C PRO A 63 -20.31 -0.01 -4.45
N GLU A 64 -20.55 -1.18 -3.88
CA GLU A 64 -20.49 -1.45 -2.44
C GLU A 64 -19.10 -1.17 -1.88
N HIS A 65 -18.05 -1.52 -2.63
CA HIS A 65 -16.67 -1.23 -2.25
C HIS A 65 -16.32 0.23 -2.48
N ARG A 66 -16.71 0.80 -3.63
CA ARG A 66 -16.46 2.20 -4.00
C ARG A 66 -17.04 3.19 -3.00
N GLU A 67 -18.24 2.93 -2.51
CA GLU A 67 -18.95 3.81 -1.58
C GLU A 67 -18.53 3.58 -0.12
N SER A 68 -17.82 2.49 0.15
CA SER A 68 -17.26 2.21 1.48
C SER A 68 -16.01 3.06 1.78
N ILE A 69 -15.67 3.11 3.07
CA ILE A 69 -14.41 3.70 3.55
C ILE A 69 -13.17 2.96 3.01
N TYR A 70 -13.32 1.69 2.60
CA TYR A 70 -12.22 0.90 2.07
C TYR A 70 -11.75 1.36 0.69
N SER A 71 -12.56 2.13 -0.04
CA SER A 71 -12.17 2.71 -1.31
C SER A 71 -10.94 3.64 -1.20
N ILE A 72 -10.71 4.28 -0.05
CA ILE A 72 -9.49 5.06 0.22
C ILE A 72 -8.25 4.19 0.06
N ARG A 73 -8.31 2.94 0.55
CA ARG A 73 -7.20 1.98 0.48
C ARG A 73 -6.90 1.62 -0.97
N SER A 74 -7.92 1.30 -1.76
CA SER A 74 -7.76 0.97 -3.18
C SER A 74 -7.23 2.16 -3.98
N MET A 75 -7.71 3.37 -3.73
CA MET A 75 -7.23 4.58 -4.41
C MET A 75 -5.78 4.93 -4.03
N TYR A 76 -5.41 4.77 -2.75
CA TYR A 76 -4.03 4.88 -2.29
C TYR A 76 -3.13 3.86 -2.99
N MET A 77 -3.53 2.59 -3.04
CA MET A 77 -2.76 1.53 -3.69
C MET A 77 -2.63 1.78 -5.20
N LEU A 78 -3.70 2.22 -5.89
CA LEU A 78 -3.60 2.59 -7.30
C LEU A 78 -2.59 3.71 -7.51
N SER A 79 -2.62 4.75 -6.69
CA SER A 79 -1.65 5.84 -6.76
C SER A 79 -0.21 5.32 -6.63
N ARG A 80 0.06 4.48 -5.62
CA ARG A 80 1.36 3.83 -5.41
C ARG A 80 1.79 2.97 -6.62
N VAL A 81 0.90 2.13 -7.14
CA VAL A 81 1.22 1.25 -8.27
C VAL A 81 1.52 2.06 -9.53
N PHE A 82 0.74 3.12 -9.81
CA PHE A 82 1.04 4.02 -10.93
C PHE A 82 2.36 4.78 -10.74
N TYR A 83 2.73 5.19 -9.52
CA TYR A 83 4.07 5.74 -9.27
C TYR A 83 5.19 4.73 -9.55
N LYS A 84 5.03 3.47 -9.10
CA LYS A 84 6.00 2.40 -9.39
C LYS A 84 6.12 2.10 -10.88
N ALA A 85 5.04 2.26 -11.63
CA ALA A 85 4.99 2.12 -13.09
C ALA A 85 5.42 3.41 -13.84
N ASP A 86 6.05 4.36 -13.14
CA ASP A 86 6.52 5.65 -13.68
C ASP A 86 5.40 6.48 -14.38
N SER A 87 4.13 6.18 -14.08
CA SER A 87 2.92 6.78 -14.64
C SER A 87 2.38 7.92 -13.76
N ILE A 88 3.19 8.98 -13.62
CA ILE A 88 2.98 10.08 -12.66
C ILE A 88 1.61 10.76 -12.77
N SER A 89 1.12 10.99 -13.99
CA SER A 89 -0.17 11.68 -14.20
C SER A 89 -1.36 10.90 -13.63
N GLN A 90 -1.38 9.58 -13.83
CA GLN A 90 -2.40 8.70 -13.25
C GLN A 90 -2.21 8.55 -11.74
N ALA A 91 -0.96 8.45 -11.28
CA ALA A 91 -0.64 8.37 -9.86
C ALA A 91 -1.20 9.58 -9.08
N ARG A 92 -0.99 10.81 -9.59
CA ARG A 92 -1.53 12.05 -9.02
C ARG A 92 -3.06 12.10 -9.03
N LYS A 93 -3.69 11.61 -10.10
CA LYS A 93 -5.16 11.54 -10.20
C LYS A 93 -5.75 10.69 -9.07
N TRP A 94 -5.21 9.50 -8.83
CA TRP A 94 -5.66 8.63 -7.76
C TRP A 94 -5.26 9.13 -6.37
N HIS A 95 -4.06 9.69 -6.23
CA HIS A 95 -3.59 10.36 -5.01
C HIS A 95 -4.59 11.44 -4.56
N ASN A 96 -4.94 12.37 -5.44
CA ASN A 96 -5.80 13.50 -5.10
C ASN A 96 -7.21 13.06 -4.73
N LYS A 97 -7.75 12.03 -5.40
CA LYS A 97 -9.04 11.44 -5.03
C LYS A 97 -8.98 10.83 -3.63
N ALA A 98 -7.95 10.03 -3.35
CA ALA A 98 -7.78 9.39 -2.05
C ALA A 98 -7.58 10.42 -0.93
N LEU A 99 -6.76 11.46 -1.17
CA LEU A 99 -6.44 12.48 -0.17
C LEU A 99 -7.67 13.32 0.19
N ASN A 100 -8.41 13.80 -0.82
CA ASN A 100 -9.65 14.54 -0.59
C ASN A 100 -10.65 13.71 0.25
N PHE A 101 -10.83 12.42 -0.08
CA PHE A 101 -11.73 11.59 0.70
C PHE A 101 -11.20 11.35 2.13
N ALA A 102 -9.92 11.04 2.29
CA ALA A 102 -9.30 10.83 3.59
C ALA A 102 -9.39 12.08 4.49
N GLU A 103 -9.20 13.27 3.94
CA GLU A 103 -9.38 14.54 4.66
C GLU A 103 -10.84 14.75 5.08
N LYS A 104 -11.80 14.50 4.18
CA LYS A 104 -13.24 14.64 4.46
C LYS A 104 -13.69 13.76 5.64
N VAL A 105 -13.20 12.53 5.72
CA VAL A 105 -13.54 11.58 6.80
C VAL A 105 -12.51 11.55 7.93
N LYS A 106 -11.51 12.45 7.89
CA LYS A 106 -10.45 12.60 8.89
C LYS A 106 -9.66 11.30 9.16
N GLU A 107 -9.44 10.50 8.12
CA GLU A 107 -8.60 9.30 8.19
C GLU A 107 -7.11 9.72 8.19
N LYS A 108 -6.53 9.84 9.39
CA LYS A 108 -5.17 10.37 9.59
C LYS A 108 -4.06 9.45 9.06
N MET A 109 -4.27 8.14 9.11
CA MET A 109 -3.27 7.16 8.65
C MET A 109 -3.06 7.30 7.15
N TYR A 110 -4.14 7.31 6.37
CA TYR A 110 -4.09 7.44 4.92
C TYR A 110 -3.64 8.83 4.47
N ILE A 111 -4.00 9.90 5.19
CA ILE A 111 -3.43 11.24 4.94
C ILE A 111 -1.90 11.20 5.02
N ALA A 112 -1.33 10.60 6.07
CA ALA A 112 0.12 10.48 6.22
C ALA A 112 0.75 9.59 5.13
N LYS A 113 0.13 8.45 4.81
CA LYS A 113 0.60 7.55 3.74
C LYS A 113 0.58 8.20 2.36
N LEU A 114 -0.46 8.98 2.05
CA LEU A 114 -0.61 9.70 0.78
C LEU A 114 0.43 10.81 0.65
N ASN A 115 0.58 11.63 1.69
CA ASN A 115 1.60 12.67 1.73
C ASN A 115 3.02 12.11 1.63
N PHE A 116 3.27 10.93 2.21
CA PHE A 116 4.54 10.22 2.08
C PHE A 116 4.81 9.84 0.62
N ILE A 117 3.91 9.13 -0.06
CA ILE A 117 4.16 8.68 -1.45
C ILE A 117 4.27 9.87 -2.41
N TYR A 118 3.47 10.93 -2.21
CA TYR A 118 3.59 12.15 -3.01
C TYR A 118 4.95 12.84 -2.79
N SER A 119 5.43 12.89 -1.55
CA SER A 119 6.74 13.49 -1.26
C SER A 119 7.91 12.67 -1.80
N LEU A 120 7.76 11.35 -1.88
CA LEU A 120 8.76 10.42 -2.40
C LEU A 120 8.93 10.58 -3.91
N TYR A 121 7.82 10.51 -4.65
CA TYR A 121 7.84 10.43 -6.11
C TYR A 121 7.74 11.80 -6.80
N ASP A 122 6.98 12.75 -6.26
CA ASP A 122 6.75 14.04 -6.93
C ASP A 122 7.63 15.18 -6.42
N LYS A 123 7.78 15.30 -5.09
CA LYS A 123 8.57 16.39 -4.50
C LYS A 123 10.04 16.05 -4.29
N SER A 124 10.38 14.77 -4.23
CA SER A 124 11.71 14.28 -3.83
C SER A 124 12.23 14.97 -2.56
N ASN A 125 11.39 15.02 -1.51
CA ASN A 125 11.71 15.71 -0.25
C ASN A 125 11.84 14.69 0.91
N PRO A 126 13.07 14.30 1.29
CA PRO A 126 13.31 13.33 2.37
C PRO A 126 12.81 13.78 3.76
N GLU A 127 12.87 15.08 4.07
CA GLU A 127 12.41 15.59 5.37
C GLU A 127 10.90 15.38 5.54
N SER A 128 10.15 15.55 4.45
CA SER A 128 8.71 15.29 4.46
C SER A 128 8.38 13.80 4.63
N LEU A 129 9.23 12.89 4.14
CA LEU A 129 9.09 11.46 4.38
C LEU A 129 9.22 11.14 5.88
N ASP A 130 10.28 11.64 6.51
CA ASP A 130 10.54 11.44 7.94
C ASP A 130 9.42 12.02 8.81
N TYR A 131 8.90 13.20 8.45
CA TYR A 131 7.76 13.80 9.13
C TYR A 131 6.51 12.91 9.09
N ASN A 132 6.14 12.41 7.90
CA ASN A 132 4.97 11.54 7.75
C ASN A 132 5.17 10.19 8.45
N LEU A 133 6.38 9.61 8.41
CA LEU A 133 6.70 8.39 9.17
C LEU A 133 6.57 8.64 10.67
N SER A 134 7.02 9.79 11.17
CA SER A 134 6.91 10.13 12.60
C SER A 134 5.46 10.19 13.05
N LYS A 135 4.55 10.71 12.21
CA LYS A 135 3.09 10.71 12.48
C LYS A 135 2.50 9.30 12.59
N LEU A 136 2.99 8.36 11.79
CA LEU A 136 2.56 6.96 11.88
C LEU A 136 3.14 6.27 13.12
N LYS A 137 4.40 6.56 13.47
CA LYS A 137 5.07 6.05 14.68
C LYS A 137 4.39 6.53 15.97
N GLU A 138 3.99 7.81 16.04
CA GLU A 138 3.21 8.37 17.16
C GLU A 138 1.89 7.60 17.42
N LYS A 139 1.38 6.89 16.42
CA LYS A 139 0.14 6.08 16.49
C LYS A 139 0.39 4.58 16.52
N ASN A 140 1.64 4.13 16.65
CA ASN A 140 2.04 2.73 16.62
C ASN A 140 1.66 1.97 15.35
N PHE A 141 1.54 2.66 14.20
CA PHE A 141 1.28 2.02 12.90
C PHE A 141 2.57 1.42 12.31
N TRP A 142 3.21 0.53 13.07
CA TRP A 142 4.53 0.00 12.75
C TRP A 142 4.56 -0.83 11.45
N TYR A 143 3.47 -1.51 11.11
CA TYR A 143 3.32 -2.21 9.82
C TYR A 143 3.39 -1.24 8.63
N ASP A 144 2.66 -0.13 8.68
CA ASP A 144 2.71 0.90 7.64
C ASP A 144 4.08 1.59 7.59
N VAL A 145 4.71 1.84 8.75
CA VAL A 145 6.06 2.42 8.80
C VAL A 145 7.07 1.48 8.14
N ALA A 146 7.01 0.17 8.41
CA ALA A 146 7.91 -0.80 7.80
C ALA A 146 7.75 -0.83 6.27
N ASP A 147 6.51 -0.94 5.78
CA ASP A 147 6.21 -1.00 4.35
C ASP A 147 6.59 0.30 3.60
N LEU A 148 6.32 1.48 4.17
CA LEU A 148 6.71 2.74 3.57
C LEU A 148 8.23 2.97 3.56
N CYS A 149 8.92 2.55 4.63
CA CYS A 149 10.37 2.56 4.68
C CYS A 149 10.97 1.64 3.59
N GLU A 150 10.44 0.42 3.40
CA GLU A 150 10.88 -0.45 2.31
C GLU A 150 10.65 0.18 0.93
N LEU A 151 9.46 0.78 0.73
CA LEU A 151 9.14 1.48 -0.51
C LEU A 151 10.16 2.59 -0.82
N ALA A 152 10.46 3.45 0.15
CA ALA A 152 11.46 4.50 -0.02
C ALA A 152 12.88 3.93 -0.22
N ALA A 153 13.25 2.88 0.51
CA ALA A 153 14.55 2.24 0.41
C ALA A 153 14.81 1.70 -1.00
N PHE A 154 13.83 1.00 -1.59
CA PHE A 154 13.91 0.49 -2.95
C PHE A 154 13.89 1.61 -4.00
N TYR A 155 13.10 2.67 -3.77
CA TYR A 155 13.09 3.84 -4.64
C TYR A 155 14.48 4.50 -4.71
N TYR A 156 15.10 4.81 -3.57
CA TYR A 156 16.43 5.41 -3.54
C TYR A 156 17.52 4.46 -4.03
N LYS A 157 17.35 3.14 -3.83
CA LYS A 157 18.24 2.13 -4.43
C LYS A 157 18.22 2.19 -5.95
N LYS A 158 17.04 2.33 -6.59
CA LYS A 158 16.91 2.48 -8.06
C LYS A 158 17.60 3.75 -8.57
N GLN A 159 17.72 4.78 -7.73
CA GLN A 159 18.43 6.03 -8.04
C GLN A 159 19.92 6.01 -7.66
N GLU A 160 20.45 4.86 -7.22
CA GLU A 160 21.83 4.74 -6.73
C GLU A 160 22.15 5.64 -5.53
N ASN A 161 21.14 6.17 -4.84
CA ASN A 161 21.30 6.93 -3.60
C ASN A 161 21.41 5.96 -2.42
N THR A 162 22.63 5.46 -2.19
CA THR A 162 22.94 4.45 -1.18
C THR A 162 22.67 4.93 0.24
N ASP A 163 22.91 6.20 0.54
CA ASP A 163 22.76 6.76 1.90
C ASP A 163 21.29 6.74 2.33
N LEU A 164 20.40 7.29 1.50
CA LEU A 164 18.97 7.27 1.80
C LEU A 164 18.40 5.86 1.72
N SER A 165 18.86 5.04 0.77
CA SER A 165 18.44 3.65 0.67
C SER A 165 18.74 2.89 1.97
N SER A 166 19.97 2.97 2.48
CA SER A 166 20.39 2.34 3.74
C SER A 166 19.59 2.86 4.93
N LYS A 167 19.43 4.18 5.04
CA LYS A 167 18.64 4.82 6.09
C LYS A 167 17.23 4.23 6.19
N TYR A 168 16.54 4.10 5.06
CA TYR A 168 15.16 3.58 5.06
C TYR A 168 15.10 2.05 5.23
N PHE A 169 16.09 1.28 4.76
CA PHE A 169 16.17 -0.15 5.11
C PHE A 169 16.33 -0.37 6.62
N GLU A 170 17.22 0.38 7.27
CA GLU A 170 17.35 0.35 8.73
C GLU A 170 16.04 0.76 9.42
N GLY A 171 15.36 1.78 8.88
CA GLY A 171 14.06 2.22 9.36
C GLY A 171 13.00 1.11 9.30
N ALA A 172 13.00 0.31 8.22
CA ALA A 172 12.12 -0.84 8.08
C ALA A 172 12.43 -1.94 9.11
N CYS A 173 13.71 -2.29 9.32
CA CYS A 173 14.12 -3.25 10.34
C CYS A 173 13.69 -2.82 11.75
N LYS A 174 13.95 -1.55 12.12
CA LYS A 174 13.53 -1.00 13.42
C LYS A 174 12.02 -1.08 13.62
N ALA A 175 11.24 -0.84 12.57
CA ALA A 175 9.79 -0.96 12.64
C ALA A 175 9.33 -2.41 12.82
N LYS A 176 9.98 -3.37 12.15
CA LYS A 176 9.73 -4.82 12.34
C LYS A 176 10.05 -5.29 13.75
N ASP A 177 11.13 -4.79 14.36
CA ASP A 177 11.45 -5.09 15.75
C ASP A 177 10.36 -4.58 16.71
N GLN A 178 9.77 -3.42 16.45
CA GLN A 178 8.64 -2.92 17.24
C GLN A 178 7.39 -3.79 17.09
N ILE A 179 7.11 -4.27 15.87
CA ILE A 179 6.01 -5.21 15.62
C ILE A 179 6.19 -6.46 16.48
N LEU A 180 7.37 -7.08 16.43
CA LEU A 180 7.68 -8.30 17.17
C LEU A 180 7.48 -8.11 18.68
N ARG A 181 8.03 -7.03 19.24
CA ARG A 181 7.87 -6.71 20.67
C ARG A 181 6.41 -6.56 21.07
N LEU A 182 5.59 -5.91 20.23
CA LEU A 182 4.17 -5.73 20.52
C LEU A 182 3.40 -7.06 20.41
N THR A 183 3.77 -7.93 19.47
CA THR A 183 3.13 -9.24 19.34
C THR A 183 3.50 -10.18 20.50
N GLU A 184 4.75 -10.16 20.95
CA GLU A 184 5.21 -10.97 22.09
C GLU A 184 4.64 -10.47 23.43
N ALA A 185 4.40 -9.17 23.58
CA ALA A 185 3.77 -8.62 24.77
C ALA A 185 2.27 -8.97 24.89
N LEU A 186 1.65 -9.50 23.83
CA LEU A 186 0.24 -9.91 23.79
C LEU A 186 0.02 -11.41 24.00
N THR A 187 1.11 -12.20 24.07
CA THR A 187 1.10 -13.66 24.31
C THR A 187 1.49 -13.97 25.74
#